data_AF-A0A075I1N8-F1
#
_entry.id   AF-A0A075I1N8-F1
#
_cell.length_a   1.000
_cell.length_b   1.000
_cell.length_c   1.000
_cell.angle_alpha   90.00
_cell.angle_beta   90.00
_cell.angle_gamma   90.00
#
_symmetry.space_group_name_H-M   'P 1'
#
loop_
_entity.id
_entity.type
_entity.pdbx_description
1 polymer ?
#
loop_
_entity_poly.entity_id
_entity_poly.type
_entity_poly.pdbx_seq_one_letter_code
_entity_poly.pdbx_strand_id
1 'polypeptide(L)'
;MSPKSSKNIKLESLLEKNTLNMIFYNDSFVKAGFFAKIMSKWDTPIFYFDFDLLYSGYVTAEEILLPKNLTILSLDSDNLFENLKSVIDKTSKTKSLIVLDSLNGFLNLLEGKSDAARLVNSFVMLLASSAKDVKSCVIVGSLAKLNDENEWVLYNTGRHVLENDHMTKIQLTQTDNEIVAKIPDSDNLILEI
;
A
#
# COMPACT_ATOMS: atom_id res chain seq x y z
N MET A 1 16.20 -12.79 -31.68
CA MET A 1 16.06 -12.73 -30.21
C MET A 1 14.75 -13.41 -29.85
N SER A 2 14.79 -14.50 -29.08
CA SER A 2 13.56 -15.13 -28.57
C SER A 2 12.93 -14.24 -27.49
N PRO A 3 11.60 -14.15 -27.38
CA PRO A 3 10.98 -13.49 -26.24
C PRO A 3 11.35 -14.27 -24.98
N LYS A 4 11.99 -13.61 -24.01
CA LYS A 4 12.23 -14.20 -22.69
C LYS A 4 10.85 -14.44 -22.06
N SER A 5 10.57 -15.68 -21.66
CA SER A 5 9.31 -16.05 -21.03
C SER A 5 9.11 -15.25 -19.74
N SER A 6 8.03 -14.47 -19.66
CA SER A 6 7.57 -13.89 -18.39
C SER A 6 7.25 -15.05 -17.43
N LYS A 7 7.88 -15.06 -16.25
CA LYS A 7 7.45 -15.98 -15.19
C LYS A 7 6.14 -15.41 -14.63
N ASN A 8 5.03 -16.12 -14.81
CA ASN A 8 3.75 -15.80 -14.17
C ASN A 8 3.85 -16.06 -12.66
N ILE A 9 4.37 -15.08 -11.92
CA ILE A 9 4.36 -15.08 -10.44
C ILE A 9 2.99 -14.57 -10.01
N LYS A 10 2.31 -15.29 -9.11
CA LYS A 10 1.08 -14.78 -8.49
C LYS A 10 1.42 -13.60 -7.60
N LEU A 11 0.77 -12.46 -7.80
CA LEU A 11 1.02 -11.22 -7.06
C LEU A 11 0.91 -11.42 -5.54
N GLU A 12 0.00 -12.27 -5.09
CA GLU A 12 -0.19 -12.62 -3.67
C GLU A 12 1.07 -13.28 -3.10
N SER A 13 1.65 -14.24 -3.82
CA SER A 13 2.88 -14.91 -3.40
C SER A 13 4.10 -13.96 -3.38
N LEU A 14 4.09 -12.93 -4.22
CA LEU A 14 5.11 -11.88 -4.19
C LEU A 14 4.92 -10.98 -2.96
N LEU A 15 3.69 -10.54 -2.70
CA LEU A 15 3.36 -9.68 -1.56
C LEU A 15 3.58 -10.38 -0.22
N GLU A 16 3.35 -11.69 -0.13
CA GLU A 16 3.61 -12.48 1.08
C GLU A 16 5.10 -12.77 1.33
N LYS A 17 5.99 -12.51 0.37
CA LYS A 17 7.44 -12.74 0.54
C LYS A 17 8.05 -11.85 1.63
N ASN A 18 7.56 -10.62 1.73
CA ASN A 18 7.98 -9.63 2.71
C ASN A 18 6.77 -9.10 3.46
N THR A 19 6.95 -8.72 4.72
CA THR A 19 5.86 -8.12 5.50
C THR A 19 5.47 -6.73 4.98
N LEU A 20 6.44 -5.93 4.52
CA LEU A 20 6.20 -4.58 4.03
C LEU A 20 6.32 -4.52 2.51
N ASN A 21 5.30 -3.99 1.85
CA ASN A 21 5.23 -3.87 0.40
C ASN A 21 4.82 -2.43 0.03
N MET A 22 5.62 -1.76 -0.79
CA MET A 22 5.37 -0.41 -1.28
C MET A 22 4.82 -0.47 -2.71
N ILE A 23 3.68 0.16 -2.93
CA ILE A 23 2.99 0.24 -4.22
C ILE A 23 3.10 1.67 -4.73
N PHE A 24 3.97 1.88 -5.70
CA PHE A 24 4.13 3.16 -6.38
C PHE A 24 3.08 3.30 -7.47
N TYR A 25 2.36 4.42 -7.48
CA TYR A 25 1.34 4.72 -8.48
C TYR A 25 1.46 6.16 -8.95
N ASN A 26 0.97 6.43 -10.16
CA ASN A 26 0.87 7.78 -10.73
C ASN A 26 -0.59 8.24 -10.92
N ASP A 27 -1.53 7.30 -10.81
CA ASP A 27 -2.97 7.53 -10.95
C ASP A 27 -3.70 6.92 -9.74
N SER A 28 -4.47 7.74 -9.03
CA SER A 28 -5.19 7.35 -7.82
C SER A 28 -6.33 6.36 -8.09
N PHE A 29 -6.97 6.40 -9.26
CA PHE A 29 -8.02 5.45 -9.63
C PHE A 29 -7.42 4.08 -9.93
N VAL A 30 -6.25 4.04 -10.58
CA VAL A 30 -5.50 2.80 -10.82
C VAL A 30 -5.10 2.14 -9.50
N LYS A 31 -4.59 2.92 -8.53
CA LYS A 31 -4.32 2.46 -7.16
C LYS A 31 -5.57 1.90 -6.49
N ALA A 32 -6.68 2.62 -6.52
CA ALA A 32 -7.93 2.19 -5.87
C ALA A 32 -8.42 0.85 -6.46
N GLY A 33 -8.42 0.71 -7.79
CA GLY A 33 -8.76 -0.54 -8.46
C GLY A 33 -7.82 -1.69 -8.12
N PHE A 34 -6.50 -1.41 -8.05
CA PHE A 34 -5.51 -2.38 -7.62
C PHE A 34 -5.78 -2.89 -6.20
N PHE A 35 -5.99 -1.98 -5.23
CA PHE A 35 -6.28 -2.38 -3.85
C PHE A 35 -7.59 -3.14 -3.72
N ALA A 36 -8.65 -2.71 -4.40
CA ALA A 36 -9.92 -3.46 -4.42
C ALA A 36 -9.70 -4.92 -4.87
N LYS A 37 -8.94 -5.09 -5.96
CA LYS A 37 -8.63 -6.40 -6.53
C LYS A 37 -7.75 -7.24 -5.61
N ILE A 38 -6.73 -6.66 -4.98
CA ILE A 38 -5.91 -7.35 -3.98
C ILE A 38 -6.76 -7.80 -2.80
N MET A 39 -7.56 -6.89 -2.23
CA MET A 39 -8.39 -7.21 -1.07
C MET A 39 -9.41 -8.33 -1.35
N SER A 40 -9.97 -8.40 -2.56
CA SER A 40 -10.89 -9.47 -2.95
C SER A 40 -10.26 -10.87 -2.98
N LYS A 41 -8.93 -10.98 -3.02
CA LYS A 41 -8.18 -12.23 -3.07
C LYS A 41 -7.70 -12.71 -1.69
N TRP A 42 -7.99 -11.95 -0.62
CA TRP A 42 -7.56 -12.26 0.75
C TRP A 42 -8.70 -12.74 1.63
N ASP A 43 -8.50 -13.87 2.32
CA ASP A 43 -9.48 -14.46 3.25
C ASP A 43 -9.27 -14.02 4.72
N THR A 44 -8.10 -13.47 5.06
CA THR A 44 -7.79 -13.01 6.42
C THR A 44 -8.43 -11.65 6.70
N PRO A 45 -8.59 -11.21 7.96
CA PRO A 45 -9.04 -9.85 8.26
C PRO A 45 -8.26 -8.78 7.48
N ILE A 46 -8.98 -7.79 6.94
CA ILE A 46 -8.41 -6.71 6.15
C ILE A 46 -8.65 -5.39 6.89
N PHE A 47 -7.58 -4.64 7.14
CA PHE A 47 -7.65 -3.28 7.68
C PHE A 47 -7.21 -2.30 6.59
N TYR A 48 -8.14 -1.46 6.14
CA TYR A 48 -7.89 -0.49 5.09
C TYR A 48 -7.94 0.92 5.65
N PHE A 49 -6.79 1.56 5.73
CA PHE A 49 -6.68 2.96 6.13
C PHE A 49 -6.86 3.84 4.92
N ASP A 50 -8.00 4.53 4.85
CA ASP A 50 -8.35 5.44 3.78
C ASP A 50 -8.09 6.88 4.20
N PHE A 51 -6.92 7.41 3.82
CA PHE A 51 -6.47 8.76 4.11
C PHE A 51 -6.91 9.78 3.05
N ASP A 52 -7.24 9.35 1.83
CA ASP A 52 -7.65 10.24 0.73
C ASP A 52 -9.17 10.19 0.43
N LEU A 53 -9.90 9.32 1.14
CA LEU A 53 -11.36 9.13 1.09
C LEU A 53 -11.87 8.65 -0.27
N LEU A 54 -10.98 8.29 -1.21
CA LEU A 54 -11.39 7.90 -2.55
C LEU A 54 -12.13 6.56 -2.53
N TYR A 55 -11.54 5.56 -1.87
CA TYR A 55 -12.11 4.21 -1.84
C TYR A 55 -13.40 4.16 -1.01
N SER A 56 -13.39 4.77 0.18
CA SER A 56 -14.59 4.89 1.02
C SER A 56 -15.70 5.68 0.33
N GLY A 57 -15.36 6.70 -0.47
CA GLY A 57 -16.33 7.40 -1.32
C GLY A 57 -17.07 6.47 -2.29
N TYR A 58 -16.34 5.60 -3.02
CA TYR A 58 -16.95 4.61 -3.90
C TYR A 58 -17.80 3.57 -3.15
N VAL A 59 -17.37 3.17 -1.96
CA VAL A 59 -18.13 2.25 -1.10
C VAL A 59 -19.44 2.89 -0.65
N THR A 60 -19.40 4.15 -0.20
CA THR A 60 -20.61 4.90 0.21
C THR A 60 -21.56 5.11 -0.96
N ALA A 61 -21.05 5.24 -2.18
CA ALA A 61 -21.85 5.34 -3.40
C ALA A 61 -22.40 4.00 -3.91
N GLU A 62 -22.12 2.88 -3.22
CA GLU A 62 -22.51 1.52 -3.62
C GLU A 62 -21.90 1.05 -4.96
N GLU A 63 -20.84 1.70 -5.43
CA GLU A 63 -20.13 1.37 -6.68
C GLU A 63 -19.16 0.19 -6.51
N ILE A 64 -18.75 -0.12 -5.27
CA ILE A 64 -17.83 -1.21 -4.93
C ILE A 64 -18.45 -2.11 -3.85
N LEU A 65 -18.49 -3.42 -4.11
CA LEU A 65 -18.90 -4.42 -3.12
C LEU A 65 -17.79 -4.64 -2.08
N LEU A 66 -18.13 -4.53 -0.80
CA LEU A 66 -17.22 -4.76 0.30
C LEU A 66 -16.94 -6.26 0.54
N PRO A 67 -15.67 -6.68 0.64
CA PRO A 67 -15.32 -7.97 1.23
C PRO A 67 -15.84 -8.07 2.67
N LYS A 68 -16.37 -9.24 3.06
CA LYS A 68 -16.98 -9.44 4.39
C LYS A 68 -15.99 -9.29 5.56
N ASN A 69 -14.71 -9.48 5.28
CA ASN A 69 -13.58 -9.42 6.19
C ASN A 69 -12.89 -8.04 6.22
N LEU A 70 -13.43 -7.03 5.54
CA LEU A 70 -12.87 -5.69 5.45
C LEU A 70 -13.36 -4.74 6.54
N THR A 71 -12.42 -4.10 7.22
CA THR A 71 -12.65 -2.92 8.08
C THR A 71 -12.02 -1.70 7.42
N ILE A 72 -12.84 -0.73 7.02
CA ILE A 72 -12.37 0.57 6.50
C ILE A 72 -12.20 1.53 7.68
N LEU A 73 -11.06 2.22 7.69
CA LEU A 73 -10.67 3.20 8.69
C LEU A 73 -10.47 4.53 7.96
N SER A 74 -11.55 5.32 7.88
CA SER A 74 -11.49 6.71 7.42
C SER A 74 -10.98 7.56 8.58
N LEU A 75 -9.72 7.98 8.49
CA LEU A 75 -9.04 8.62 9.61
C LEU A 75 -9.13 10.15 9.54
N ASP A 76 -9.37 10.77 10.69
CA ASP A 76 -9.19 12.20 10.91
C ASP A 76 -8.18 12.42 12.04
N SER A 77 -7.88 13.69 12.37
CA SER A 77 -6.93 14.01 13.44
C SER A 77 -7.31 13.45 14.81
N ASP A 78 -8.61 13.29 15.06
CA ASP A 78 -9.18 13.01 16.38
C ASP A 78 -9.19 11.50 16.65
N ASN A 79 -9.35 10.70 15.60
CA ASN A 79 -9.46 9.24 15.71
C ASN A 79 -8.18 8.49 15.27
N LEU A 80 -7.19 9.19 14.69
CA LEU A 80 -5.96 8.60 14.14
C LEU A 80 -5.27 7.65 15.11
N PHE A 81 -4.79 8.15 16.26
CA PHE A 81 -3.91 7.39 17.14
C PHE A 81 -4.57 6.16 17.76
N GLU A 82 -5.85 6.25 18.14
CA GLU A 82 -6.57 5.12 18.72
C GLU A 82 -6.85 4.03 17.67
N ASN A 83 -7.19 4.41 16.44
CA ASN A 83 -7.34 3.44 15.34
C ASN A 83 -6.01 2.76 15.00
N LEU A 84 -4.93 3.54 14.88
CA LEU A 84 -3.58 3.03 14.64
C LEU A 84 -3.15 2.03 15.74
N LYS A 85 -3.35 2.38 17.01
CA LYS A 85 -3.07 1.51 18.16
C LYS A 85 -3.90 0.23 18.14
N SER A 86 -5.20 0.34 17.86
CA SER A 86 -6.11 -0.81 17.79
C SER A 86 -5.69 -1.79 16.70
N VAL A 87 -5.33 -1.30 15.52
CA VAL A 87 -4.87 -2.15 14.42
C VAL A 87 -3.53 -2.80 14.74
N ILE A 88 -2.57 -2.09 15.33
CA ILE A 88 -1.30 -2.69 15.77
C ILE A 88 -1.56 -3.84 16.75
N ASP A 89 -2.42 -3.65 17.76
CA ASP A 89 -2.75 -4.70 18.73
C ASP A 89 -3.36 -5.93 18.05
N LYS A 90 -4.35 -5.74 17.16
CA LYS A 90 -5.00 -6.85 16.41
C LYS A 90 -4.02 -7.57 15.50
N THR A 91 -3.21 -6.82 14.76
CA THR A 91 -2.28 -7.36 13.74
C THR A 91 -1.04 -8.00 14.35
N SER A 92 -0.77 -7.77 15.64
CA SER A 92 0.24 -8.52 16.41
C SER A 92 -0.21 -9.93 16.82
N LYS A 93 -1.51 -10.23 16.74
CA LYS A 93 -2.11 -11.49 17.24
C LYS A 93 -2.69 -12.34 16.13
N THR A 94 -3.16 -11.72 15.06
CA THR A 94 -3.91 -12.38 13.99
C THR A 94 -3.33 -12.03 12.63
N LYS A 95 -3.04 -13.05 11.81
CA LYS A 95 -2.65 -12.85 10.41
C LYS A 95 -3.70 -12.01 9.70
N SER A 96 -3.28 -10.90 9.12
CA SER A 96 -4.16 -9.90 8.50
C SER A 96 -3.51 -9.31 7.25
N LEU A 97 -4.34 -8.71 6.40
CA LEU A 97 -3.89 -7.78 5.36
C LEU A 97 -4.11 -6.36 5.87
N ILE A 98 -3.09 -5.51 5.78
CA ILE A 98 -3.17 -4.10 6.14
C ILE A 98 -2.82 -3.28 4.91
N VAL A 99 -3.70 -2.34 4.55
CA VAL A 99 -3.49 -1.43 3.41
C VAL A 99 -3.48 0.00 3.95
N LEU A 100 -2.37 0.71 3.74
CA LEU A 100 -2.23 2.15 4.00
C LEU A 100 -2.44 2.90 2.68
N ASP A 101 -3.62 3.47 2.52
CA ASP A 101 -4.02 4.19 1.32
C ASP A 101 -4.26 5.69 1.59
N SER A 102 -3.29 6.58 1.42
CA SER A 102 -1.93 6.39 0.94
C SER A 102 -0.93 7.03 1.89
N LEU A 103 0.36 6.76 1.71
CA LEU A 103 1.46 7.41 2.41
C LEU A 103 1.38 8.94 2.28
N ASN A 104 1.03 9.43 1.10
CA ASN A 104 0.87 10.85 0.82
C ASN A 104 -0.30 11.44 1.61
N GLY A 105 -1.46 10.75 1.62
CA GLY A 105 -2.61 11.17 2.43
C GLY A 105 -2.29 11.18 3.93
N PHE A 106 -1.55 10.18 4.41
CA PHE A 106 -1.15 10.11 5.82
C PHE A 106 -0.19 11.24 6.21
N LEU A 107 0.75 11.59 5.36
CA LEU A 107 1.63 12.75 5.57
C LEU A 107 0.84 14.06 5.58
N ASN A 108 -0.13 14.22 4.66
CA ASN A 108 -0.97 15.40 4.60
C ASN A 108 -1.86 15.55 5.85
N LEU A 109 -2.37 14.45 6.42
CA LEU A 109 -3.14 14.46 7.66
C LEU A 109 -2.35 15.03 8.85
N LEU A 110 -1.01 14.94 8.79
CA LEU A 110 -0.10 15.46 9.81
C LEU A 110 0.62 16.74 9.36
N GLU A 111 0.19 17.37 8.27
CA GLU A 111 0.77 18.62 7.77
C GLU A 111 0.78 19.71 8.85
N GLY A 112 1.82 20.53 8.86
CA GLY A 112 2.06 21.55 9.91
C GLY A 112 2.76 21.02 11.16
N LYS A 113 2.88 19.70 11.35
CA LYS A 113 3.74 19.12 12.40
C LYS A 113 5.17 18.99 11.89
N SER A 114 6.14 19.58 12.60
CA SER A 114 7.57 19.56 12.22
C SER A 114 8.12 18.15 12.01
N ASP A 115 7.58 17.17 12.74
CA ASP A 115 8.03 15.79 12.74
C ASP A 115 7.12 14.82 11.98
N ALA A 116 6.18 15.32 11.14
CA ALA A 116 5.19 14.51 10.44
C ALA A 116 5.81 13.30 9.72
N ALA A 117 6.85 13.53 8.92
CA ALA A 117 7.53 12.46 8.18
C ALA A 117 8.16 11.40 9.09
N ARG A 118 8.77 11.82 10.21
CA ARG A 118 9.36 10.90 11.19
C ARG A 118 8.27 10.07 11.88
N LEU A 119 7.14 10.68 12.22
CA LEU A 119 6.00 10.00 12.84
C LEU A 119 5.38 8.97 11.89
N VAL A 120 5.12 9.35 10.65
CA VAL A 120 4.58 8.43 9.62
C VAL A 120 5.53 7.25 9.41
N ASN A 121 6.83 7.50 9.21
CA ASN A 121 7.82 6.43 9.01
C ASN A 121 7.89 5.50 10.22
N SER A 122 7.93 6.04 11.44
CA SER A 122 7.91 5.24 12.67
C SER A 122 6.65 4.40 12.78
N PHE A 123 5.49 4.93 12.39
CA PHE A 123 4.24 4.17 12.40
C PHE A 123 4.27 3.01 11.39
N VAL A 124 4.65 3.28 10.15
CA VAL A 124 4.75 2.23 9.11
C VAL A 124 5.71 1.13 9.56
N MET A 125 6.85 1.51 10.14
CA MET A 125 7.83 0.56 10.65
C MET A 125 7.33 -0.25 11.86
N LEU A 126 6.65 0.41 12.80
CA LEU A 126 6.04 -0.27 13.95
C LEU A 126 4.98 -1.26 13.51
N LEU A 127 4.09 -0.85 12.60
CA LEU A 127 3.06 -1.72 12.03
C LEU A 127 3.67 -2.93 11.32
N ALA A 128 4.68 -2.71 10.46
CA ALA A 128 5.39 -3.79 9.78
C ALA A 128 6.07 -4.74 10.77
N SER A 129 6.68 -4.21 11.84
CA SER A 129 7.30 -5.02 12.88
C SER A 129 6.27 -5.88 13.63
N SER A 130 5.13 -5.30 14.03
CA SER A 130 4.06 -6.03 14.72
C SER A 130 3.38 -7.08 13.85
N ALA A 131 3.28 -6.81 12.55
CA ALA A 131 2.70 -7.71 11.55
C ALA A 131 3.59 -8.93 11.24
N LYS A 132 4.90 -8.84 11.47
CA LYS A 132 5.90 -9.80 11.00
C LYS A 132 5.71 -11.20 11.60
N ASP A 133 5.55 -11.31 12.92
CA ASP A 133 5.58 -12.59 13.63
C ASP A 133 4.37 -13.48 13.30
N VAL A 134 3.23 -12.87 12.99
CA VAL A 134 2.00 -13.57 12.56
C VAL A 134 1.88 -13.69 11.04
N LYS A 135 2.92 -13.32 10.29
CA LYS A 135 2.98 -13.38 8.83
C LYS A 135 1.87 -12.57 8.14
N SER A 136 1.51 -11.43 8.73
CA SER A 136 0.61 -10.46 8.11
C SER A 136 1.30 -9.76 6.93
N CYS A 137 0.51 -9.20 6.03
CA CYS A 137 0.98 -8.44 4.87
C CYS A 137 0.59 -6.97 5.05
N VAL A 138 1.57 -6.06 4.97
CA VAL A 138 1.39 -4.61 4.99
C VAL A 138 1.67 -4.08 3.59
N ILE A 139 0.69 -3.38 3.02
CA ILE A 139 0.76 -2.74 1.71
C ILE A 139 0.63 -1.23 1.93
N VAL A 140 1.54 -0.46 1.36
CA VAL A 140 1.53 1.01 1.46
C VAL A 140 1.49 1.59 0.06
N GLY A 141 0.44 2.34 -0.25
CA GLY A 141 0.36 3.10 -1.50
C GLY A 141 1.17 4.39 -1.40
N SER A 142 1.97 4.72 -2.42
CA SER A 142 2.65 6.00 -2.49
C SER A 142 2.61 6.60 -3.89
N LEU A 143 2.10 7.84 -3.98
CA LEU A 143 2.24 8.69 -5.16
C LEU A 143 3.68 9.19 -5.19
N ALA A 144 4.50 8.54 -6.01
CA ALA A 144 5.93 8.73 -6.06
C ALA A 144 6.45 8.71 -7.50
N LYS A 145 7.62 9.31 -7.71
CA LYS A 145 8.35 9.32 -8.97
C LYS A 145 9.83 9.05 -8.71
N LEU A 146 10.56 8.67 -9.75
CA LEU A 146 12.02 8.67 -9.72
C LEU A 146 12.52 10.11 -9.89
N ASN A 147 13.50 10.51 -9.09
CA ASN A 147 14.27 11.74 -9.29
C ASN A 147 15.39 11.52 -10.34
N ASP A 148 16.19 12.55 -10.61
CA ASP A 148 17.31 12.49 -11.56
C ASP A 148 18.42 11.51 -11.12
N GLU A 149 18.42 11.09 -9.85
CA GLU A 149 19.35 10.13 -9.26
C GLU A 149 18.78 8.69 -9.24
N ASN A 150 17.63 8.45 -9.88
CA ASN A 150 16.88 7.18 -9.87
C ASN A 150 16.42 6.72 -8.49
N GLU A 151 16.14 7.65 -7.59
CA GLU A 151 15.59 7.37 -6.26
C GLU A 151 14.09 7.69 -6.21
N TRP A 152 13.34 6.87 -5.47
CA TRP A 152 11.91 7.09 -5.28
C TRP A 152 11.67 8.25 -4.31
N VAL A 153 11.04 9.30 -4.83
CA VAL A 153 10.64 10.48 -4.06
C VAL A 153 9.12 10.68 -4.16
N LEU A 154 8.53 11.17 -3.08
CA LEU A 154 7.12 11.55 -3.04
C LEU A 154 6.86 12.66 -4.07
N TYR A 155 5.85 12.47 -4.91
CA TYR A 155 5.59 13.36 -6.04
C TYR A 155 5.33 14.81 -5.61
N ASN A 156 4.64 15.01 -4.48
CA ASN A 156 4.21 16.31 -3.98
C ASN A 156 5.31 17.10 -3.25
N THR A 157 6.24 16.42 -2.58
CA THR A 157 7.23 17.09 -1.71
C THR A 157 8.68 16.89 -2.14
N GLY A 158 8.94 15.94 -3.04
CA GLY A 158 10.31 15.54 -3.40
C GLY A 158 11.07 14.83 -2.27
N ARG A 159 10.43 14.56 -1.12
CA ARG A 159 11.05 13.80 -0.03
C ARG A 159 11.25 12.35 -0.45
N HIS A 160 12.34 11.73 -0.03
CA HIS A 160 12.54 10.29 -0.23
C HIS A 160 11.40 9.49 0.39
N VAL A 161 10.97 8.47 -0.34
CA VAL A 161 10.06 7.47 0.22
C VAL A 161 10.81 6.63 1.25
N LEU A 162 10.09 6.14 2.27
CA LEU A 162 10.62 5.17 3.23
C LEU A 162 11.33 4.01 2.50
N GLU A 163 12.55 3.70 2.90
CA GLU A 163 13.32 2.57 2.38
C GLU A 163 13.66 1.54 3.46
N ASN A 164 13.65 0.26 3.08
CA ASN A 164 14.04 -0.86 3.93
C ASN A 164 14.45 -2.05 3.04
N ASP A 165 15.54 -2.74 3.40
CA ASP A 165 16.07 -3.90 2.64
C ASP A 165 15.10 -5.08 2.53
N HIS A 166 14.12 -5.16 3.43
CA HIS A 166 13.10 -6.19 3.49
C HIS A 166 11.74 -5.72 2.97
N MET A 167 11.73 -4.69 2.12
CA MET A 167 10.54 -4.18 1.47
C MET A 167 10.45 -4.63 0.01
N THR A 168 9.27 -5.08 -0.42
CA THR A 168 9.00 -5.26 -1.85
C THR A 168 8.55 -3.94 -2.46
N LYS A 169 9.16 -3.52 -3.57
CA LYS A 169 8.73 -2.35 -4.36
C LYS A 169 7.98 -2.81 -5.60
N ILE A 170 6.77 -2.30 -5.81
CA ILE A 170 5.94 -2.59 -6.99
C ILE A 170 5.47 -1.28 -7.57
N GLN A 171 5.64 -1.09 -8.87
CA GLN A 171 5.14 0.05 -9.61
C GLN A 171 3.91 -0.34 -10.41
N LEU A 172 2.83 0.44 -10.27
CA LEU A 172 1.64 0.34 -11.09
C LEU A 172 1.78 1.22 -12.32
N THR A 173 1.45 0.64 -13.47
CA THR A 173 1.32 1.33 -14.75
C THR A 173 -0.02 0.94 -15.38
N GLN A 174 -0.60 1.81 -16.20
CA GLN A 174 -1.80 1.50 -16.95
C GLN A 174 -1.48 1.49 -18.44
N THR A 175 -1.89 0.43 -19.14
CA THR A 175 -1.75 0.29 -20.59
C THR A 175 -3.06 -0.24 -21.15
N ASP A 176 -3.66 0.48 -22.10
CA ASP A 176 -4.86 0.07 -22.84
C ASP A 176 -5.99 -0.55 -21.96
N ASN A 177 -6.26 0.08 -20.82
CA ASN A 177 -7.21 -0.30 -19.76
C ASN A 177 -6.80 -1.43 -18.79
N GLU A 178 -5.63 -2.02 -18.94
CA GLU A 178 -5.11 -3.00 -17.98
C GLU A 178 -4.18 -2.33 -16.96
N ILE A 179 -4.32 -2.74 -15.69
CA ILE A 179 -3.37 -2.36 -14.65
C ILE A 179 -2.24 -3.38 -14.68
N VAL A 180 -1.02 -2.89 -14.85
CA VAL A 180 0.20 -3.68 -14.91
C VAL A 180 1.07 -3.35 -13.70
N ALA A 181 1.36 -4.37 -12.89
CA ALA A 181 2.27 -4.26 -11.75
C ALA A 181 3.67 -4.77 -12.13
N LYS A 182 4.69 -3.94 -11.90
CA LYS A 182 6.09 -4.22 -12.23
C LYS A 182 6.98 -4.13 -11.00
N ILE A 183 8.05 -4.92 -10.95
CA ILE A 183 9.11 -4.75 -9.94
C ILE A 183 10.20 -3.87 -10.55
N PRO A 184 10.48 -2.66 -10.01
CA PRO A 184 11.41 -1.70 -10.62
C PRO A 184 12.81 -2.26 -10.89
N ASP A 185 13.32 -3.11 -10.00
CA ASP A 185 14.67 -3.69 -10.11
C ASP A 185 14.70 -5.04 -10.86
N SER A 186 13.60 -5.42 -11.52
CA SER A 186 13.51 -6.68 -12.27
C SER A 186 13.06 -6.40 -13.69
N ASP A 187 14.00 -6.54 -14.64
CA ASP A 187 13.80 -6.26 -16.06
C ASP A 187 12.61 -6.98 -16.74
N ASN A 188 11.98 -8.00 -16.12
CA ASN A 188 11.05 -8.89 -16.82
C ASN A 188 9.88 -9.45 -15.99
N LEU A 189 9.49 -8.82 -14.87
CA LEU A 189 8.34 -9.27 -14.09
C LEU A 189 7.16 -8.31 -14.25
N ILE A 190 6.25 -8.69 -15.16
CA ILE A 190 4.90 -8.15 -15.27
C ILE A 190 3.97 -9.10 -14.54
N LEU A 191 3.20 -8.58 -13.61
CA LEU A 191 2.18 -9.33 -12.89
C LEU A 191 0.84 -9.00 -13.54
N GLU A 192 0.20 -10.02 -14.12
CA GLU A 192 -1.22 -9.95 -14.47
C GLU A 192 -2.01 -9.84 -13.17
N ILE A 193 -2.67 -8.70 -13.01
CA ILE A 193 -3.45 -8.38 -11.82
C ILE A 193 -4.80 -9.03 -11.97
#